data_AF-A0A644Z5Y0-F1
#
_entry.id   AF-A0A644Z5Y0-F1
#
_cell.length_a   1.000
_cell.length_b   1.000
_cell.length_c   1.000
_cell.angle_alpha   90.00
_cell.angle_beta   90.00
_cell.angle_gamma   90.00
#
_symmetry.space_group_name_H-M   'P 1'
#
loop_
_entity.id
_entity.type
_entity.pdbx_description
1 polymer ?
#
loop_
_entity_poly.entity_id
_entity_poly.type
_entity_poly.pdbx_seq_one_letter_code
_entity_poly.pdbx_strand_id
1 'polypeptide(L)'
;MKAVEYYPNLIDSSRVGFMGHSFGGGAAISIAYKGFIEKKWGENGRFIFTMAPWYSYNIAQEELQNFPANTKMISQIYDDDTVNDHRMAIDIYNNINITDEDKDFILVKSTVLPTYTYVADHGTPNNRKAYDAYDFYAIYRLLDAMTDYVFNNNQAAKNTALGNGSAEQITMPSYRGQALAPLEVTDRPTPKYDESKYEFKYGDTLNPRRE
;
A
#
# COMPACT_ATOMS: atom_id res chain seq x y z
N MET A 1 -5.68 -2.17 -22.67
CA MET A 1 -6.76 -1.39 -22.03
C MET A 1 -7.10 -0.31 -23.03
N LYS A 2 -8.30 -0.32 -23.62
CA LYS A 2 -8.63 0.51 -24.80
C LYS A 2 -8.39 2.01 -24.59
N ALA A 3 -8.48 2.51 -23.35
CA ALA A 3 -8.20 3.91 -23.03
C ALA A 3 -6.76 4.35 -23.38
N VAL A 4 -5.75 3.52 -23.08
CA VAL A 4 -4.34 3.83 -23.42
C VAL A 4 -4.15 3.92 -24.94
N GLU A 5 -4.81 3.04 -25.68
CA GLU A 5 -4.78 3.01 -27.15
C GLU A 5 -5.53 4.21 -27.77
N TYR A 6 -6.64 4.64 -27.16
CA TYR A 6 -7.47 5.74 -27.67
C TYR A 6 -6.99 7.13 -27.26
N TYR A 7 -6.26 7.26 -26.14
CA TYR A 7 -5.80 8.55 -25.61
C TYR A 7 -4.28 8.59 -25.37
N PRO A 8 -3.43 8.25 -26.36
CA PRO A 8 -1.98 8.14 -26.17
C PRO A 8 -1.31 9.48 -25.83
N ASN A 9 -1.94 10.60 -26.17
CA ASN A 9 -1.44 11.94 -25.82
C ASN A 9 -1.81 12.39 -24.39
N LEU A 10 -2.72 11.66 -23.73
CA LEU A 10 -3.18 11.97 -22.37
C LEU A 10 -2.66 10.95 -21.34
N ILE A 11 -2.43 9.71 -21.77
CA ILE A 11 -2.02 8.61 -20.90
C ILE A 11 -0.62 8.16 -21.27
N ASP A 12 0.36 8.56 -20.47
CA ASP A 12 1.73 8.10 -20.59
C ASP A 12 1.88 6.72 -19.93
N SER A 13 1.83 5.67 -20.75
CA SER A 13 2.01 4.30 -20.26
C SER A 13 3.43 3.95 -19.80
N SER A 14 4.42 4.84 -20.01
CA SER A 14 5.78 4.65 -19.47
C SER A 14 5.87 4.99 -17.98
N ARG A 15 4.84 5.65 -17.40
CA ARG A 15 4.76 6.02 -15.98
C ARG A 15 3.41 5.59 -15.40
N VAL A 16 3.39 4.49 -14.65
CA VAL A 16 2.14 3.85 -14.20
C VAL A 16 2.20 3.39 -12.75
N GLY A 17 1.21 3.80 -11.96
CA GLY A 17 0.99 3.32 -10.60
C GLY A 17 -0.30 2.49 -10.49
N PHE A 18 -0.29 1.46 -9.66
CA PHE A 18 -1.49 0.70 -9.30
C PHE A 18 -1.77 0.87 -7.80
N MET A 19 -2.97 1.35 -7.47
CA MET A 19 -3.41 1.52 -6.09
C MET A 19 -4.71 0.76 -5.86
N GLY A 20 -4.85 0.17 -4.67
CA GLY A 20 -6.07 -0.53 -4.33
C GLY A 20 -6.26 -0.74 -2.84
N HIS A 21 -7.52 -0.68 -2.41
CA HIS A 21 -7.97 -1.01 -1.06
C HIS A 21 -8.72 -2.35 -1.05
N SER A 22 -8.55 -3.17 -0.01
CA SER A 22 -9.32 -4.40 0.20
C SER A 22 -9.24 -5.33 -1.02
N PHE A 23 -10.38 -5.70 -1.61
CA PHE A 23 -10.47 -6.43 -2.88
C PHE A 23 -9.61 -5.81 -3.99
N GLY A 24 -9.64 -4.48 -4.09
CA GLY A 24 -8.80 -3.74 -5.04
C GLY A 24 -7.31 -3.84 -4.71
N GLY A 25 -6.94 -3.92 -3.44
CA GLY A 25 -5.56 -4.11 -2.99
C GLY A 25 -5.02 -5.49 -3.38
N GLY A 26 -5.82 -6.54 -3.18
CA GLY A 26 -5.47 -7.90 -3.61
C GLY A 26 -5.35 -8.01 -5.14
N ALA A 27 -6.30 -7.41 -5.88
CA ALA A 27 -6.31 -7.39 -7.34
C ALA A 27 -5.19 -6.53 -7.95
N ALA A 28 -4.77 -5.45 -7.28
CA ALA A 28 -3.75 -4.54 -7.79
C ALA A 28 -2.44 -5.28 -8.11
N ILE A 29 -2.09 -6.33 -7.36
CA ILE A 29 -0.86 -7.10 -7.57
C ILE A 29 -0.87 -7.80 -8.94
N SER A 30 -1.91 -8.59 -9.24
CA SER A 30 -1.98 -9.32 -10.52
C SER A 30 -2.18 -8.38 -11.71
N ILE A 31 -2.93 -7.29 -11.53
CA ILE A 31 -3.08 -6.26 -12.57
C ILE A 31 -1.74 -5.56 -12.84
N ALA A 32 -0.99 -5.22 -11.78
CA ALA A 32 0.32 -4.59 -11.90
C ALA A 32 1.31 -5.49 -12.64
N TYR A 33 1.38 -6.78 -12.28
CA TYR A 33 2.23 -7.75 -12.96
C TYR A 33 1.95 -7.79 -14.46
N LYS A 34 0.68 -7.93 -14.86
CA LYS A 34 0.27 -7.95 -16.27
C LYS A 34 0.61 -6.63 -16.98
N GLY A 35 0.36 -5.49 -16.34
CA GLY A 35 0.72 -4.18 -16.86
C GLY A 35 2.23 -4.06 -17.11
N PHE A 36 3.04 -4.43 -16.14
CA PHE A 36 4.49 -4.27 -16.18
C PHE A 36 5.19 -5.29 -17.09
N ILE A 37 4.76 -6.56 -17.09
CA ILE A 37 5.42 -7.64 -17.80
C ILE A 37 4.84 -7.86 -19.20
N GLU A 38 3.52 -7.96 -19.34
CA GLU A 38 2.89 -8.27 -20.62
C GLU A 38 2.72 -7.01 -21.48
N LYS A 39 2.39 -5.87 -20.85
CA LYS A 39 2.15 -4.60 -21.56
C LYS A 39 3.35 -3.66 -21.58
N LYS A 40 4.42 -4.00 -20.85
CA LYS A 40 5.65 -3.19 -20.71
C LYS A 40 5.40 -1.78 -20.19
N TRP A 41 4.33 -1.59 -19.42
CA TRP A 41 4.02 -0.30 -18.81
C TRP A 41 5.01 0.03 -17.68
N GLY A 42 5.19 1.32 -17.44
CA GLY A 42 5.96 1.82 -16.31
C GLY A 42 7.48 1.76 -16.49
N GLU A 43 8.02 1.66 -17.72
CA GLU A 43 9.47 1.63 -17.98
C GLU A 43 10.24 2.82 -17.39
N ASN A 44 9.60 4.00 -17.32
CA ASN A 44 10.17 5.22 -16.77
C ASN A 44 9.70 5.54 -15.34
N GLY A 45 8.89 4.66 -14.73
CA GLY A 45 8.40 4.84 -13.38
C GLY A 45 7.21 3.92 -13.12
N ARG A 46 7.33 3.08 -12.09
CA ARG A 46 6.23 2.20 -11.69
C ARG A 46 6.14 1.99 -10.19
N PHE A 47 4.91 1.97 -9.68
CA PHE A 47 4.69 1.68 -8.26
C PHE A 47 3.41 0.89 -8.01
N ILE A 48 3.35 0.30 -6.82
CA ILE A 48 2.17 -0.38 -6.27
C ILE A 48 1.88 0.21 -4.88
N PHE A 49 0.63 0.57 -4.61
CA PHE A 49 0.17 1.01 -3.30
C PHE A 49 -1.03 0.16 -2.88
N THR A 50 -0.82 -0.76 -1.95
CA THR A 50 -1.92 -1.58 -1.39
C THR A 50 -2.31 -1.07 -0.01
N MET A 51 -3.62 -1.06 0.28
CA MET A 51 -4.19 -0.73 1.59
C MET A 51 -5.12 -1.85 2.04
N ALA A 52 -4.85 -2.46 3.19
CA ALA A 52 -5.59 -3.59 3.73
C ALA A 52 -5.98 -4.64 2.66
N PRO A 53 -5.03 -5.15 1.85
CA PRO A 53 -5.36 -5.98 0.70
C PRO A 53 -6.09 -7.27 1.13
N TRP A 54 -7.08 -7.65 0.32
CA TRP A 54 -7.73 -8.96 0.38
C TRP A 54 -6.92 -10.00 -0.43
N TYR A 55 -7.46 -11.20 -0.62
CA TYR A 55 -6.84 -12.30 -1.37
C TYR A 55 -6.33 -11.86 -2.75
N SER A 56 -5.06 -12.15 -3.02
CA SER A 56 -4.42 -11.89 -4.33
C SER A 56 -4.63 -13.06 -5.28
N TYR A 57 -5.72 -13.01 -6.04
CA TYR A 57 -5.98 -13.96 -7.12
C TYR A 57 -5.17 -13.67 -8.38
N ASN A 58 -4.94 -14.73 -9.16
CA ASN A 58 -4.27 -14.69 -10.46
C ASN A 58 -2.84 -14.13 -10.42
N ILE A 59 -2.11 -14.43 -9.34
CA ILE A 59 -0.68 -14.18 -9.22
C ILE A 59 0.00 -15.35 -8.49
N ALA A 60 0.92 -16.03 -9.19
CA ALA A 60 1.71 -17.13 -8.65
C ALA A 60 2.96 -16.63 -7.92
N GLN A 61 3.59 -17.50 -7.13
CA GLN A 61 4.84 -17.17 -6.42
C GLN A 61 5.96 -16.79 -7.40
N GLU A 62 6.09 -17.52 -8.50
CA GLU A 62 7.09 -17.25 -9.53
C GLU A 62 6.87 -15.88 -10.17
N GLU A 63 5.62 -15.44 -10.30
CA GLU A 63 5.30 -14.11 -10.85
C GLU A 63 5.70 -13.01 -9.87
N LEU A 64 5.49 -13.20 -8.56
CA LEU A 64 5.99 -12.27 -7.53
C LEU A 64 7.52 -12.15 -7.58
N GLN A 65 8.23 -13.27 -7.74
CA GLN A 65 9.69 -13.30 -7.86
C GLN A 65 10.21 -12.72 -9.19
N ASN A 66 9.35 -12.62 -10.20
CA ASN A 66 9.66 -12.03 -11.50
C ASN A 66 9.19 -10.58 -11.64
N PHE A 67 8.72 -9.94 -10.56
CA PHE A 67 8.43 -8.51 -10.61
C PHE A 67 9.68 -7.72 -11.03
N PRO A 68 9.52 -6.68 -11.88
CA PRO A 68 10.63 -5.83 -12.27
C PRO A 68 11.23 -5.14 -11.05
N ALA A 69 12.53 -5.33 -10.83
CA ALA A 69 13.21 -4.86 -9.62
C ALA A 69 13.18 -3.32 -9.44
N ASN A 70 12.91 -2.55 -10.51
CA ASN A 70 12.74 -1.10 -10.42
C ASN A 70 11.33 -0.67 -9.95
N THR A 71 10.47 -1.60 -9.55
CA THR A 71 9.14 -1.32 -9.01
C THR A 71 9.25 -0.78 -7.59
N LYS A 72 8.50 0.28 -7.27
CA LYS A 72 8.36 0.80 -5.91
C LYS A 72 7.09 0.30 -5.25
N MET A 73 7.08 0.07 -3.94
CA MET A 73 5.88 -0.43 -3.27
C MET A 73 5.64 0.15 -1.89
N ILE A 74 4.38 0.49 -1.60
CA ILE A 74 3.88 0.63 -0.23
C ILE A 74 2.85 -0.49 0.00
N SER A 75 3.02 -1.23 1.09
CA SER A 75 1.99 -2.12 1.63
C SER A 75 1.51 -1.58 2.97
N GLN A 76 0.27 -1.12 3.02
CA GLN A 76 -0.30 -0.47 4.19
C GLN A 76 -1.39 -1.33 4.83
N ILE A 77 -1.36 -1.44 6.15
CA ILE A 77 -2.37 -2.12 6.98
C ILE A 77 -2.80 -1.22 8.15
N TYR A 78 -3.90 -1.58 8.82
CA TYR A 78 -4.49 -0.78 9.91
C TYR A 78 -4.65 -1.64 11.16
N ASP A 79 -4.18 -1.17 12.31
CA ASP A 79 -4.04 -1.99 13.53
C ASP A 79 -5.38 -2.54 14.05
N ASP A 80 -6.47 -1.80 13.84
CA ASP A 80 -7.83 -2.18 14.25
C ASP A 80 -8.64 -2.82 13.12
N ASP A 81 -8.01 -3.18 11.99
CA ASP A 81 -8.66 -4.00 10.96
C ASP A 81 -9.06 -5.37 11.56
N THR A 82 -10.32 -5.74 11.32
CA THR A 82 -10.94 -7.02 11.69
C THR A 82 -11.57 -7.71 10.48
N VAL A 83 -11.36 -7.19 9.28
CA VAL A 83 -11.91 -7.69 8.03
C VAL A 83 -10.86 -8.51 7.31
N ASN A 84 -9.69 -7.93 6.98
CA ASN A 84 -8.66 -8.62 6.21
C ASN A 84 -7.45 -8.96 7.10
N ASP A 85 -7.13 -10.25 7.24
CA ASP A 85 -5.90 -10.69 7.90
C ASP A 85 -4.65 -10.05 7.26
N HIS A 86 -3.85 -9.40 8.10
CA HIS A 86 -2.62 -8.72 7.71
C HIS A 86 -1.59 -9.66 7.07
N ARG A 87 -1.66 -10.97 7.32
CA ARG A 87 -0.84 -11.98 6.65
C ARG A 87 -0.94 -11.90 5.13
N MET A 88 -2.08 -11.47 4.57
CA MET A 88 -2.24 -11.28 3.12
C MET A 88 -1.28 -10.22 2.57
N ALA A 89 -1.15 -9.08 3.28
CA ALA A 89 -0.19 -8.03 2.91
C ALA A 89 1.26 -8.49 3.12
N ILE A 90 1.51 -9.20 4.22
CA ILE A 90 2.84 -9.70 4.61
C ILE A 90 3.37 -10.72 3.60
N ASP A 91 2.53 -11.65 3.14
CA ASP A 91 2.89 -12.64 2.11
C ASP A 91 3.39 -11.93 0.85
N ILE A 92 2.59 -11.02 0.29
CA ILE A 92 2.99 -10.27 -0.91
C ILE A 92 4.29 -9.50 -0.67
N TYR A 93 4.39 -8.77 0.44
CA TYR A 93 5.58 -7.95 0.75
C TYR A 93 6.85 -8.79 0.85
N ASN A 94 6.78 -9.95 1.50
CA ASN A 94 7.93 -10.86 1.67
C ASN A 94 8.30 -11.60 0.39
N ASN A 95 7.33 -11.87 -0.48
CA ASN A 95 7.52 -12.70 -1.68
C ASN A 95 7.71 -11.93 -2.99
N ILE A 96 7.50 -10.61 -3.01
CA ILE A 96 7.71 -9.81 -4.21
C ILE A 96 9.19 -9.43 -4.40
N ASN A 97 9.68 -9.53 -5.65
CA ASN A 97 11.05 -9.17 -6.04
C ASN A 97 11.25 -7.64 -6.13
N ILE A 98 11.18 -7.00 -4.97
CA ILE A 98 11.48 -5.59 -4.75
C ILE A 98 12.35 -5.53 -3.49
N THR A 99 13.46 -4.81 -3.57
CA THR A 99 14.41 -4.64 -2.46
C THR A 99 13.82 -3.77 -1.36
N ASP A 100 14.24 -3.96 -0.11
CA ASP A 100 13.78 -3.18 1.03
C ASP A 100 13.99 -1.65 0.83
N GLU A 101 15.00 -1.21 0.07
CA GLU A 101 15.21 0.22 -0.28
C GLU A 101 14.11 0.84 -1.15
N ASP A 102 13.29 -0.01 -1.77
CA ASP A 102 12.27 0.34 -2.77
C ASP A 102 10.85 -0.09 -2.35
N LYS A 103 10.70 -0.65 -1.14
CA LYS A 103 9.39 -0.98 -0.59
C LYS A 103 9.30 -0.74 0.91
N ASP A 104 8.18 -0.18 1.37
CA ASP A 104 7.89 -0.02 2.78
C ASP A 104 6.59 -0.73 3.18
N PHE A 105 6.62 -1.41 4.33
CA PHE A 105 5.44 -1.94 4.99
C PHE A 105 5.01 -0.99 6.11
N ILE A 106 3.79 -0.45 6.04
CA ILE A 106 3.32 0.62 6.90
C ILE A 106 2.11 0.16 7.71
N LEU A 107 2.19 0.27 9.04
CA LEU A 107 1.07 0.07 9.96
C LEU A 107 0.55 1.43 10.44
N VAL A 108 -0.74 1.67 10.23
CA VAL A 108 -1.47 2.81 10.79
C VAL A 108 -2.14 2.38 12.09
N LYS A 109 -1.96 3.15 13.16
CA LYS A 109 -2.55 2.89 14.48
C LYS A 109 -3.66 3.89 14.79
N SER A 110 -4.64 3.47 15.58
CA SER A 110 -5.65 4.41 16.10
C SER A 110 -5.06 5.38 17.11
N THR A 111 -5.63 6.58 17.17
CA THR A 111 -5.30 7.58 18.18
C THR A 111 -6.56 8.00 18.92
N VAL A 112 -6.56 7.86 20.24
CA VAL A 112 -7.64 8.37 21.10
C VAL A 112 -7.23 9.75 21.64
N LEU A 113 -7.96 10.79 21.23
CA LEU A 113 -7.88 12.14 21.79
C LEU A 113 -9.10 12.38 22.72
N PRO A 114 -9.07 13.39 23.61
CA PRO A 114 -10.16 13.63 24.56
C PRO A 114 -11.54 13.84 23.94
N THR A 115 -11.62 14.32 22.69
CA THR A 115 -12.88 14.64 22.02
C THR A 115 -13.10 13.88 20.72
N TYR A 116 -12.14 13.07 20.29
CA TYR A 116 -12.21 12.36 19.00
C TYR A 116 -11.29 11.15 19.00
N THR A 117 -11.72 10.05 18.38
CA THR A 117 -10.87 8.89 18.12
C THR A 117 -10.66 8.77 16.62
N TYR A 118 -9.41 8.85 16.18
CA TYR A 118 -9.03 8.47 14.84
C TYR A 118 -8.89 6.95 14.82
N VAL A 119 -9.81 6.29 14.13
CA VAL A 119 -9.85 4.83 14.03
C VAL A 119 -9.06 4.41 12.78
N ALA A 120 -8.08 3.53 12.97
CA ALA A 120 -7.33 2.84 11.93
C ALA A 120 -7.91 1.43 11.75
N ASP A 121 -9.05 1.33 11.07
CA ASP A 121 -9.73 0.07 10.76
C ASP A 121 -9.77 -0.20 9.25
N HIS A 122 -10.48 -1.26 8.85
CA HIS A 122 -10.63 -1.62 7.43
C HIS A 122 -11.25 -0.50 6.58
N GLY A 123 -12.10 0.33 7.21
CA GLY A 123 -12.84 1.40 6.56
C GLY A 123 -12.04 2.69 6.39
N THR A 124 -10.87 2.83 7.03
CA THR A 124 -10.07 4.06 7.00
C THR A 124 -9.83 4.59 5.58
N PRO A 125 -9.45 3.78 4.57
CA PRO A 125 -9.26 4.27 3.18
C PRO A 125 -10.52 4.72 2.46
N ASN A 126 -11.68 4.36 2.98
CA ASN A 126 -12.99 4.57 2.38
C ASN A 126 -13.88 5.51 3.21
N ASN A 127 -13.32 6.27 4.16
CA ASN A 127 -14.14 7.19 4.95
C ASN A 127 -14.69 8.32 4.07
N ARG A 128 -16.00 8.27 3.77
CA ARG A 128 -16.70 9.26 2.93
C ARG A 128 -17.42 10.34 3.74
N LYS A 129 -17.34 10.29 5.08
CA LYS A 129 -18.16 11.15 5.95
C LYS A 129 -17.50 12.48 6.26
N ALA A 130 -16.19 12.49 6.47
CA ALA A 130 -15.39 13.69 6.68
C ALA A 130 -13.94 13.40 6.32
N TYR A 131 -13.30 14.33 5.62
CA TYR A 131 -11.86 14.30 5.43
C TYR A 131 -11.19 14.69 6.74
N ASP A 132 -10.28 13.84 7.22
CA ASP A 132 -9.54 14.05 8.44
C ASP A 132 -8.02 13.84 8.24
N ALA A 133 -7.28 13.85 9.35
CA ALA A 133 -5.84 13.71 9.32
C ALA A 133 -5.35 12.35 8.78
N TYR A 134 -6.13 11.27 8.90
CA TYR A 134 -5.73 9.95 8.41
C TYR A 134 -5.82 9.90 6.88
N ASP A 135 -6.86 10.50 6.28
CA ASP A 135 -6.95 10.59 4.81
C ASP A 135 -5.72 11.29 4.22
N PHE A 136 -5.34 12.43 4.78
CA PHE A 136 -4.21 13.19 4.27
C PHE A 136 -2.86 12.56 4.63
N TYR A 137 -2.57 12.36 5.92
CA TYR A 137 -1.22 12.01 6.36
C TYR A 137 -0.89 10.53 6.23
N ALA A 138 -1.88 9.64 6.34
CA ALA A 138 -1.66 8.21 6.18
C ALA A 138 -1.79 7.74 4.72
N ILE A 139 -2.54 8.45 3.87
CA ILE A 139 -2.81 8.01 2.48
C ILE A 139 -2.29 9.02 1.46
N TYR A 140 -2.92 10.19 1.34
CA TYR A 140 -2.67 11.08 0.20
C TYR A 140 -1.25 11.64 0.17
N ARG A 141 -0.68 12.00 1.33
CA ARG A 141 0.70 12.46 1.44
C ARG A 141 1.67 11.40 0.90
N LEU A 142 1.48 10.13 1.28
CA LEU A 142 2.35 9.04 0.86
C LEU A 142 2.18 8.74 -0.63
N LEU A 143 0.95 8.77 -1.14
CA LEU A 143 0.64 8.53 -2.55
C LEU A 143 1.19 9.64 -3.46
N ASP A 144 0.97 10.90 -3.07
CA ASP A 144 1.48 12.07 -3.79
C ASP A 144 3.00 12.06 -3.83
N ALA A 145 3.64 11.82 -2.68
CA ALA A 145 5.09 11.68 -2.60
C ALA A 145 5.62 10.49 -3.41
N MET A 146 4.92 9.34 -3.40
CA MET A 146 5.30 8.18 -4.21
C MET A 146 5.24 8.53 -5.70
N THR A 147 4.18 9.22 -6.11
CA THR A 147 3.97 9.64 -7.50
C THR A 147 5.08 10.59 -7.94
N ASP A 148 5.38 11.62 -7.15
CA ASP A 148 6.42 12.60 -7.49
C ASP A 148 7.83 11.98 -7.47
N TYR A 149 8.11 11.11 -6.49
CA TYR A 149 9.36 10.36 -6.48
C TYR A 149 9.51 9.50 -7.73
N VAL A 150 8.52 8.67 -8.03
CA VAL A 150 8.62 7.66 -9.09
C VAL A 150 8.58 8.27 -10.48
N PHE A 151 7.84 9.36 -10.68
CA PHE A 151 7.63 9.96 -12.00
C PHE A 151 8.54 11.14 -12.31
N ASN A 152 9.06 11.82 -11.28
CA ASN A 152 9.93 13.00 -11.43
C ASN A 152 11.30 12.84 -10.76
N ASN A 153 11.59 11.67 -10.18
CA ASN A 153 12.85 11.38 -9.46
C ASN A 153 13.12 12.34 -8.29
N ASN A 154 12.07 12.88 -7.65
CA ASN A 154 12.21 13.79 -6.52
C ASN A 154 12.67 13.04 -5.26
N GLN A 155 13.91 13.26 -4.84
CA GLN A 155 14.50 12.58 -3.67
C GLN A 155 13.90 13.05 -2.33
N ALA A 156 13.41 14.28 -2.23
CA ALA A 156 12.70 14.72 -1.03
C ALA A 156 11.34 14.00 -0.90
N ALA A 157 10.68 13.74 -2.03
CA ALA A 157 9.47 12.94 -2.06
C ALA A 157 9.76 11.46 -1.72
N LYS A 158 10.92 10.92 -2.11
CA LYS A 158 11.37 9.59 -1.67
C LYS A 158 11.37 9.49 -0.15
N ASN A 159 11.92 10.48 0.55
CA ASN A 159 11.97 10.46 2.02
C ASN A 159 10.58 10.42 2.65
N THR A 160 9.55 10.96 2.00
CA THR A 160 8.18 10.90 2.50
C THR A 160 7.50 9.57 2.16
N ALA A 161 7.72 9.03 0.96
CA ALA A 161 7.02 7.83 0.48
C ALA A 161 7.69 6.52 0.91
N LEU A 162 9.00 6.45 0.77
CA LEU A 162 9.88 5.30 1.01
C LEU A 162 11.04 5.70 1.93
N GLY A 163 10.71 6.42 2.99
CA GLY A 163 11.68 6.98 3.92
C GLY A 163 12.27 5.96 4.90
N ASN A 164 11.81 4.71 4.87
CA ASN A 164 12.14 3.65 5.83
C ASN A 164 12.11 4.15 7.29
N GLY A 165 10.99 4.76 7.68
CA GLY A 165 10.79 5.29 9.03
C GLY A 165 11.34 6.70 9.27
N SER A 166 11.66 7.45 8.21
CA SER A 166 12.05 8.86 8.30
C SER A 166 10.99 9.71 9.02
N ALA A 167 11.39 10.85 9.57
CA ALA A 167 10.46 11.79 10.19
C ALA A 167 9.40 12.28 9.18
N GLU A 168 9.79 12.53 7.94
CA GLU A 168 8.92 12.99 6.86
C GLU A 168 7.80 11.98 6.55
N GLN A 169 8.12 10.68 6.62
CA GLN A 169 7.19 9.59 6.38
C GLN A 169 6.27 9.36 7.58
N ILE A 170 6.82 9.25 8.80
CA ILE A 170 6.04 8.76 9.95
C ILE A 170 5.32 9.83 10.74
N THR A 171 5.74 11.10 10.61
CA THR A 171 5.17 12.18 11.44
C THR A 171 3.72 12.41 11.06
N MET A 172 2.85 12.32 12.07
CA MET A 172 1.43 12.66 12.00
C MET A 172 1.20 14.01 12.69
N PRO A 173 0.12 14.74 12.36
CA PRO A 173 -0.08 16.09 12.90
C PRO A 173 -0.33 16.08 14.41
N SER A 174 -0.17 17.25 15.02
CA SER A 174 -0.58 17.50 16.40
C SER A 174 -1.59 18.64 16.47
N TYR A 175 -2.51 18.56 17.43
CA TYR A 175 -3.47 19.62 17.73
C TYR A 175 -3.48 19.87 19.24
N ARG A 176 -3.27 21.13 19.64
CA ARG A 176 -3.21 21.55 21.06
C ARG A 176 -2.26 20.70 21.92
N GLY A 177 -1.08 20.38 21.36
CA GLY A 177 -0.06 19.58 22.04
C GLY A 177 -0.33 18.08 22.08
N GLN A 178 -1.39 17.60 21.42
CA GLN A 178 -1.69 16.17 21.30
C GLN A 178 -1.37 15.71 19.89
N ALA A 179 -0.33 14.89 19.75
CA ALA A 179 0.07 14.29 18.50
C ALA A 179 -0.76 13.03 18.22
N LEU A 180 -1.08 12.80 16.95
CA LEU A 180 -1.54 11.49 16.51
C LEU A 180 -0.39 10.48 16.58
N ALA A 181 -0.73 9.21 16.77
CA ALA A 181 0.25 8.13 16.76
C ALA A 181 1.01 8.15 15.42
N PRO A 182 2.36 8.12 15.42
CA PRO A 182 3.13 8.09 14.19
C PRO A 182 2.84 6.79 13.42
N LEU A 183 3.08 6.82 12.11
CA LEU A 183 3.06 5.59 11.31
C LEU A 183 4.19 4.67 11.76
N GLU A 184 3.97 3.36 11.76
CA GLU A 184 5.03 2.38 11.98
C GLU A 184 5.47 1.78 10.65
N VAL A 185 6.78 1.78 10.41
CA VAL A 185 7.39 1.29 9.16
C VAL A 185 8.34 0.15 9.48
N THR A 186 8.35 -0.91 8.67
CA THR A 186 9.26 -2.05 8.86
C THR A 186 9.55 -2.78 7.56
N ASP A 187 10.76 -3.33 7.45
CA ASP A 187 11.17 -4.25 6.37
C ASP A 187 10.96 -5.72 6.72
N ARG A 188 10.48 -6.01 7.94
CA ARG A 188 10.32 -7.36 8.49
C ARG A 188 8.95 -7.51 9.16
N PRO A 189 7.85 -7.32 8.41
CA PRO A 189 6.53 -7.36 9.00
C PRO A 189 6.20 -8.78 9.47
N THR A 190 5.56 -8.86 10.64
CA THR A 190 5.09 -10.11 11.23
C THR A 190 3.63 -9.96 11.67
N PRO A 191 2.83 -11.04 11.64
CA PRO A 191 1.43 -10.95 12.06
C PRO A 191 1.33 -10.64 13.55
N LYS A 192 0.63 -9.56 13.88
CA LYS A 192 0.44 -9.12 15.28
C LYS A 192 -0.67 -9.89 16.01
N TYR A 193 -1.68 -10.35 15.27
CA TYR A 193 -2.86 -11.00 15.81
C TYR A 193 -3.08 -12.39 15.20
N ASP A 194 -3.80 -13.24 15.92
CA ASP A 194 -4.30 -14.51 15.38
C ASP A 194 -5.27 -14.26 14.21
N GLU A 195 -5.30 -15.17 13.24
CA GLU A 195 -6.21 -15.05 12.09
C GLU A 195 -7.69 -15.07 12.49
N SER A 196 -8.02 -15.63 13.68
CA SER A 196 -9.36 -15.61 14.24
C SER A 196 -9.92 -14.21 14.51
N LYS A 197 -9.07 -13.18 14.54
CA LYS A 197 -9.50 -11.77 14.65
C LYS A 197 -10.27 -11.31 13.40
N TYR A 198 -9.97 -11.91 12.25
CA TYR A 198 -10.37 -11.38 10.95
C TYR A 198 -11.55 -12.16 10.34
N GLU A 199 -12.41 -11.44 9.63
CA GLU A 199 -13.48 -12.02 8.81
C GLU A 199 -12.88 -12.89 7.70
N PHE A 200 -11.99 -12.32 6.88
CA PHE A 200 -11.23 -12.99 5.84
C PHE A 200 -9.87 -13.42 6.40
N LYS A 201 -9.79 -14.71 6.72
CA LYS A 201 -8.59 -15.34 7.28
C LYS A 201 -7.57 -15.65 6.19
N TYR A 202 -6.31 -15.64 6.54
CA TYR A 202 -5.25 -16.04 5.60
C TYR A 202 -5.31 -17.53 5.28
N GLY A 203 -5.55 -18.38 6.27
CA GLY A 203 -5.64 -19.83 6.11
C GLY A 203 -6.92 -20.32 5.41
N ASP A 204 -7.81 -19.43 5.00
CA ASP A 204 -9.07 -19.81 4.34
C ASP A 204 -8.80 -20.56 3.03
N THR A 205 -9.61 -21.58 2.77
CA THR A 205 -9.60 -22.35 1.51
C THR A 205 -9.81 -21.50 0.25
N LEU A 206 -10.42 -20.32 0.38
CA LEU A 206 -10.61 -19.37 -0.69
C LEU A 206 -9.34 -18.57 -1.00
N ASN A 207 -8.41 -18.41 -0.04
CA ASN A 207 -7.15 -17.73 -0.28
C ASN A 207 -6.24 -18.61 -1.17
N PRO A 208 -5.91 -18.18 -2.41
CA PRO A 208 -5.05 -18.96 -3.30
C PRO A 208 -3.59 -18.95 -2.87
N ARG A 209 -3.21 -18.10 -1.91
CA ARG A 209 -1.83 -17.92 -1.42
C ARG A 209 -1.65 -18.37 0.03
N ARG A 210 -2.49 -19.27 0.54
CA ARG A 210 -2.48 -19.71 1.95
C ARG A 210 -1.28 -20.59 2.36
N GLU A 211 -0.39 -20.93 1.43
CA GLU A 211 0.76 -21.83 1.62
C GLU A 211 2.09 -21.12 1.42
#